data_AF-A0A420FHV4-F1
#
_entry.id   AF-A0A420FHV4-F1
#
_cell.length_a   1.000
_cell.length_b   1.000
_cell.length_c   1.000
_cell.angle_alpha   90.00
_cell.angle_beta   90.00
_cell.angle_gamma   90.00
#
_symmetry.space_group_name_H-M   'P 1'
#
loop_
_entity.id
_entity.type
_entity.pdbx_description
1 polymer ?
#
loop_
_entity_poly.entity_id
_entity_poly.type
_entity_poly.pdbx_seq_one_letter_code
_entity_poly.pdbx_strand_id
1 'polypeptide(L)'
;MLTKRNSWLRAGALAVLGLGLAYGTQSFTEKEEVKVERKADFVEWKYEGTSNNLSQALDADNYSPAGSTSCGGTPQTICRISAPEDLSNPGHPDMSAAVGSSTVGADIQNSVSNPTPTINNTVKSLRSF
;
A
#
# COMPACT_ATOMS: atom_id res chain seq x y z
N MET A 1 -72.12 -0.05 46.94
CA MET A 1 -71.46 0.80 45.93
C MET A 1 -72.01 0.44 44.56
N LEU A 2 -72.74 1.36 43.92
CA LEU A 2 -73.13 1.28 42.51
C LEU A 2 -71.92 1.61 41.63
N THR A 3 -71.75 0.88 40.51
CA THR A 3 -71.27 1.29 39.16
C THR A 3 -71.05 -0.03 38.37
N LYS A 4 -71.41 -0.29 37.12
CA LYS A 4 -72.30 0.23 36.06
C LYS A 4 -72.21 -0.82 34.93
N ARG A 5 -73.33 -1.20 34.31
CA ARG A 5 -73.44 -2.13 33.16
C ARG A 5 -72.92 -1.50 31.86
N ASN A 6 -72.24 -2.29 31.00
CA ASN A 6 -72.40 -2.39 29.52
C ASN A 6 -71.26 -3.27 28.95
N SER A 7 -71.49 -4.41 28.28
CA SER A 7 -72.14 -4.64 26.97
C SER A 7 -71.37 -4.06 25.78
N TRP A 8 -71.20 -4.91 24.75
CA TRP A 8 -70.81 -4.62 23.37
C TRP A 8 -69.31 -4.36 23.13
N LEU A 9 -68.61 -4.92 22.14
CA LEU A 9 -68.96 -5.59 20.88
C LEU A 9 -67.82 -6.54 20.51
N ARG A 10 -68.18 -7.72 20.01
CA ARG A 10 -67.37 -8.48 19.06
C ARG A 10 -67.31 -7.69 17.76
N ALA A 11 -66.12 -7.53 17.18
CA ALA A 11 -65.85 -7.53 15.74
C ALA A 11 -64.52 -6.82 15.48
N GLY A 12 -63.57 -7.54 14.89
CA GLY A 12 -62.30 -6.97 14.44
C GLY A 12 -61.37 -8.02 13.86
N ALA A 13 -61.95 -9.05 13.22
CA ALA A 13 -61.19 -9.90 12.31
C ALA A 13 -61.00 -9.12 11.02
N LEU A 14 -59.78 -8.65 10.75
CA LEU A 14 -59.31 -8.37 9.40
C LEU A 14 -57.83 -8.76 9.34
N ALA A 15 -57.60 -9.90 8.73
CA ALA A 15 -56.30 -10.45 8.41
C ALA A 15 -55.56 -9.51 7.45
N VAL A 16 -54.33 -9.16 7.79
CA VAL A 16 -53.36 -8.66 6.82
C VAL A 16 -52.31 -9.75 6.63
N LEU A 17 -52.62 -10.64 5.69
CA LEU A 17 -51.65 -11.52 5.05
C LEU A 17 -50.77 -10.66 4.12
N GLY A 18 -49.66 -10.16 4.67
CA GLY A 18 -48.58 -9.59 3.88
C GLY A 18 -47.48 -10.62 3.68
N LEU A 19 -47.54 -11.33 2.55
CA LEU A 19 -46.43 -12.11 2.01
C LEU A 19 -45.19 -11.23 1.84
N GLY A 20 -44.03 -11.72 2.26
CA GLY A 20 -42.75 -11.07 2.02
C GLY A 20 -41.57 -11.98 2.31
N LEU A 21 -41.53 -13.19 1.73
CA LEU A 21 -40.30 -13.97 1.63
C LEU A 21 -39.45 -13.35 0.52
N ALA A 22 -38.62 -12.38 0.87
CA ALA A 22 -37.52 -11.95 0.00
C ALA A 22 -36.27 -12.74 0.40
N TYR A 23 -36.01 -13.82 -0.34
CA TYR A 23 -34.68 -14.37 -0.49
C TYR A 23 -33.84 -13.34 -1.24
N GLY A 24 -32.94 -12.67 -0.53
CA GLY A 24 -31.87 -11.86 -1.09
C GLY A 24 -30.53 -12.50 -0.73
N THR A 25 -29.97 -13.22 -1.70
CA THR A 25 -28.64 -13.82 -1.63
C THR A 25 -27.55 -12.75 -1.53
N GLN A 26 -26.55 -13.04 -0.70
CA GLN A 26 -25.14 -12.65 -0.86
C GLN A 26 -24.89 -11.20 -1.29
N SER A 27 -24.69 -10.33 -0.32
CA SER A 27 -23.60 -9.38 -0.45
C SER A 27 -22.60 -9.75 0.65
N PHE A 28 -21.53 -10.46 0.26
CA PHE A 28 -20.28 -10.26 0.95
C PHE A 28 -20.10 -8.75 0.98
N THR A 29 -20.27 -8.15 2.14
CA THR A 29 -19.76 -6.82 2.38
C THR A 29 -18.26 -7.00 2.28
N GLU A 30 -17.75 -6.92 1.05
CA GLU A 30 -16.40 -6.47 0.80
C GLU A 30 -16.34 -5.16 1.56
N LYS A 31 -15.70 -5.24 2.74
CA LYS A 31 -15.22 -4.06 3.41
C LYS A 31 -14.26 -3.50 2.39
N GLU A 32 -14.74 -2.53 1.61
CA GLU A 32 -13.87 -1.56 0.99
C GLU A 32 -13.14 -0.93 2.17
N GLU A 33 -12.02 -1.56 2.54
CA GLU A 33 -10.99 -0.92 3.30
C GLU A 33 -10.70 0.31 2.48
N VAL A 34 -11.26 1.44 2.91
CA VAL A 34 -10.77 2.75 2.52
C VAL A 34 -9.32 2.73 2.96
N LYS A 35 -8.47 2.24 2.07
CA LYS A 35 -7.04 2.40 2.11
C LYS A 35 -6.92 3.90 2.00
N VAL A 36 -6.90 4.56 3.16
CA VAL A 36 -6.34 5.87 3.31
C VAL A 36 -4.93 5.66 2.80
N GLU A 37 -4.76 5.89 1.50
CA GLU A 37 -3.48 5.93 0.83
C GLU A 37 -2.84 7.18 1.39
N ARG A 38 -2.29 7.03 2.60
CA ARG A 38 -1.25 7.90 3.09
C ARG A 38 -0.21 7.79 1.98
N LYS A 39 -0.14 8.79 1.11
CA LYS A 39 0.99 8.93 0.20
C LYS A 39 2.19 8.92 1.11
N ALA A 40 2.86 7.78 1.17
CA ALA A 40 4.07 7.66 1.94
C ALA A 40 5.02 8.68 1.32
N ASP A 41 5.53 9.61 2.12
CA ASP A 41 6.40 10.66 1.60
C ASP A 41 7.65 9.98 1.04
N PHE A 42 7.79 10.01 -0.28
CA PHE A 42 8.96 9.45 -0.95
C PHE A 42 10.15 10.36 -0.69
N VAL A 43 11.18 9.81 -0.08
CA VAL A 43 12.45 10.50 0.16
C VAL A 43 13.54 9.88 -0.72
N GLU A 44 14.62 10.64 -0.96
CA GLU A 44 15.77 10.12 -1.69
C GLU A 44 16.74 9.40 -0.74
N TRP A 45 17.23 8.26 -1.21
CA TRP A 45 18.23 7.44 -0.54
C TRP A 45 19.45 7.28 -1.43
N LYS A 46 20.64 7.36 -0.85
CA LYS A 46 21.91 7.09 -1.53
C LYS A 46 22.30 5.63 -1.29
N TYR A 47 22.57 4.90 -2.35
CA TYR A 47 23.07 3.53 -2.29
C TYR A 47 24.57 3.52 -1.99
N GLU A 48 24.96 2.88 -0.89
CA GLU A 48 26.35 2.76 -0.42
C GLU A 48 27.08 1.54 -0.99
N GLY A 49 26.34 0.60 -1.60
CA GLY A 49 26.94 -0.57 -2.23
C GLY A 49 27.87 -0.21 -3.40
N THR A 50 28.86 -1.07 -3.65
CA THR A 50 29.90 -0.87 -4.67
C THR A 50 29.59 -1.58 -6.00
N SER A 51 28.51 -2.36 -6.04
CA SER A 51 28.08 -3.15 -7.19
C SER A 51 26.55 -3.19 -7.31
N ASN A 52 26.05 -3.58 -8.49
CA ASN A 52 24.63 -3.86 -8.72
C ASN A 52 24.25 -5.31 -8.41
N ASN A 53 24.99 -5.99 -7.53
CA ASN A 53 24.57 -7.32 -7.09
C ASN A 53 23.17 -7.20 -6.48
N LEU A 54 22.24 -8.03 -6.96
CA LEU A 54 20.84 -7.95 -6.56
C LEU A 54 20.65 -8.09 -5.05
N SER A 55 21.42 -8.95 -4.37
CA SER A 55 21.30 -9.10 -2.92
C SER A 55 21.75 -7.85 -2.17
N GLN A 56 22.72 -7.10 -2.69
CA GLN A 56 23.15 -5.84 -2.09
C GLN A 56 22.16 -4.72 -2.38
N ALA A 57 21.64 -4.65 -3.62
CA ALA A 57 20.70 -3.63 -4.04
C ALA A 57 19.31 -3.78 -3.38
N LEU A 58 18.92 -4.99 -2.98
CA LEU A 58 17.66 -5.23 -2.25
C LEU A 58 17.79 -5.12 -0.73
N ASP A 59 19.02 -4.97 -0.22
CA ASP A 59 19.28 -4.85 1.20
C ASP A 59 19.22 -3.37 1.63
N ALA A 60 18.22 -3.07 2.45
CA ALA A 60 17.93 -1.71 2.92
C ALA A 60 19.04 -1.12 3.80
N ASP A 61 19.92 -1.95 4.37
CA ASP A 61 21.07 -1.49 5.14
C ASP A 61 22.18 -0.90 4.26
N ASN A 62 22.15 -1.15 2.94
CA ASN A 62 23.07 -0.54 1.98
C ASN A 62 22.62 0.85 1.51
N TYR A 63 21.68 1.48 2.21
CA TYR A 63 21.15 2.80 1.87
C TYR A 63 21.29 3.77 3.03
N SER A 64 21.60 5.02 2.70
CA SER A 64 21.64 6.13 3.64
C SER A 64 20.80 7.30 3.13
N PRO A 65 20.30 8.19 4.01
CA PRO A 65 19.59 9.39 3.57
C PRO A 65 20.41 10.17 2.55
N ALA A 66 19.80 10.56 1.43
CA ALA A 66 20.53 11.24 0.37
C ALA A 66 20.98 12.65 0.84
N GLY A 67 22.28 12.85 0.94
CA GLY A 67 22.89 14.17 1.13
C GLY A 67 23.15 14.91 -0.19
N SER A 68 23.87 16.02 -0.09
CA SER A 68 24.36 16.78 -1.27
C SER A 68 25.55 16.10 -1.97
N THR A 69 26.12 15.05 -1.38
CA THR A 69 27.29 14.35 -1.92
C THR A 69 26.96 13.61 -3.22
N SER A 70 27.89 13.68 -4.17
CA SER A 70 27.84 12.89 -5.41
C SER A 70 28.08 11.41 -5.11
N CYS A 71 27.49 10.52 -5.90
CA CYS A 71 27.83 9.11 -5.86
C CYS A 71 29.09 8.89 -6.70
N GLY A 72 30.26 9.03 -6.09
CA GLY A 72 31.51 8.55 -6.69
C GLY A 72 31.53 7.02 -6.78
N GLY A 73 32.54 6.40 -7.40
CA GLY A 73 32.70 4.94 -7.44
C GLY A 73 32.43 4.34 -8.82
N THR A 74 32.02 3.06 -8.87
CA THR A 74 31.91 2.29 -10.11
C THR A 74 30.80 2.84 -11.02
N PRO A 75 31.12 3.23 -12.27
CA PRO A 75 30.12 3.68 -13.23
C PRO A 75 29.03 2.63 -13.45
N GLN A 76 27.83 3.09 -13.84
CA GLN A 76 26.66 2.23 -14.05
C GLN A 76 26.17 1.49 -12.80
N THR A 77 26.62 1.85 -11.59
CA THR A 77 26.04 1.33 -10.33
C THR A 77 24.91 2.22 -9.85
N ILE A 78 23.92 1.69 -9.13
CA ILE A 78 22.89 2.53 -8.48
C ILE A 78 23.58 3.65 -7.67
N CYS A 79 23.06 4.86 -7.82
CA CYS A 79 23.49 6.02 -7.05
C CYS A 79 22.40 6.41 -6.06
N ARG A 80 21.20 6.74 -6.57
CA ARG A 80 20.08 7.17 -5.75
C ARG A 80 18.80 6.43 -6.12
N ILE A 81 18.01 6.17 -5.10
CA ILE A 81 16.63 5.70 -5.23
C ILE A 81 15.67 6.66 -4.55
N SER A 82 14.40 6.59 -4.93
CA SER A 82 13.31 7.23 -4.22
C SER A 82 12.40 6.16 -3.67
N ALA A 83 12.22 6.17 -2.36
CA ALA A 83 11.42 5.21 -1.62
C ALA A 83 10.93 5.88 -0.32
N PRO A 84 9.78 5.49 0.23
CA PRO A 84 9.39 5.92 1.55
C PRO A 84 10.29 5.27 2.62
N GLU A 85 10.30 5.84 3.81
CA GLU A 85 10.97 5.25 4.98
C GLU A 85 10.19 4.05 5.52
N ASP A 86 10.92 3.01 5.93
CA ASP A 86 10.34 1.87 6.64
C ASP A 86 10.04 2.25 8.09
N LEU A 87 8.76 2.26 8.45
CA LEU A 87 8.31 2.56 9.81
C LEU A 87 8.71 1.47 10.82
N SER A 88 8.99 0.25 10.35
CA SER A 88 9.46 -0.87 11.17
C SER A 88 10.99 -0.87 11.32
N ASN A 89 11.70 -0.21 10.41
CA ASN A 89 13.15 -0.04 10.42
C ASN A 89 13.54 1.42 10.10
N PRO A 90 13.37 2.36 11.05
CA PRO A 90 13.64 3.77 10.81
C PRO A 90 15.07 4.04 10.36
N GLY A 91 15.24 5.00 9.45
CA GLY A 91 16.52 5.30 8.81
C GLY A 91 16.84 4.45 7.58
N HIS A 92 15.89 3.63 7.11
CA HIS A 92 16.04 2.78 5.93
C HIS A 92 14.86 2.91 4.96
N PRO A 93 15.06 2.68 3.66
CA PRO A 93 13.98 2.63 2.68
C PRO A 93 13.09 1.40 2.87
N ASP A 94 11.79 1.57 2.72
CA ASP A 94 10.83 0.45 2.63
C ASP A 94 10.89 -0.18 1.23
N MET A 95 11.56 -1.33 1.14
CA MET A 95 11.69 -2.11 -0.10
C MET A 95 10.37 -2.75 -0.55
N SER A 96 9.39 -2.87 0.35
CA SER A 96 8.08 -3.46 0.07
C SER A 96 7.03 -2.43 -0.34
N ALA A 97 7.32 -1.14 -0.18
CA ALA A 97 6.42 -0.07 -0.52
C ALA A 97 6.00 -0.10 -1.99
N ALA A 98 4.72 0.18 -2.23
CA ALA A 98 4.15 0.21 -3.57
C ALA A 98 4.66 1.42 -4.36
N VAL A 99 5.04 1.18 -5.62
CA VAL A 99 5.44 2.19 -6.60
C VAL A 99 4.65 1.93 -7.89
N GLY A 100 3.54 2.64 -8.06
CA GLY A 100 2.59 2.36 -9.15
C GLY A 100 2.01 0.96 -9.02
N SER A 101 2.25 0.09 -10.01
CA SER A 101 1.84 -1.31 -10.02
C SER A 101 2.91 -2.29 -9.54
N SER A 102 4.03 -1.79 -9.01
CA SER A 102 5.21 -2.55 -8.59
C SER A 102 5.55 -2.23 -7.12
N THR A 103 6.67 -2.76 -6.63
CA THR A 103 7.27 -2.38 -5.34
C THR A 103 8.63 -1.73 -5.55
N VAL A 104 9.13 -1.02 -4.54
CA VAL A 104 10.50 -0.45 -4.54
C VAL A 104 11.53 -1.53 -4.89
N GLY A 105 11.49 -2.68 -4.23
CA GLY A 105 12.40 -3.79 -4.48
C GLY A 105 12.27 -4.37 -5.90
N ALA A 106 11.06 -4.52 -6.42
CA ALA A 106 10.85 -5.02 -7.78
C ALA A 106 11.37 -4.03 -8.84
N ASP A 107 11.18 -2.72 -8.66
CA ASP A 107 11.73 -1.70 -9.55
C ASP A 107 13.27 -1.68 -9.48
N ILE A 108 13.88 -1.86 -8.30
CA ILE A 108 15.33 -2.01 -8.16
C ILE A 108 15.82 -3.26 -8.91
N GLN A 109 15.15 -4.40 -8.72
CA GLN A 109 15.50 -5.63 -9.42
C GLN A 109 15.42 -5.45 -10.94
N ASN A 110 14.35 -4.84 -11.45
CA ASN A 110 14.19 -4.57 -12.89
C ASN A 110 15.28 -3.62 -13.42
N SER A 111 15.72 -2.67 -12.60
CA SER A 111 16.85 -1.80 -12.95
C SER A 111 18.14 -2.60 -13.12
N VAL A 112 18.48 -3.48 -12.18
CA VAL A 112 19.80 -4.15 -12.17
C VAL A 112 19.87 -5.48 -12.91
N SER A 113 18.72 -6.09 -13.24
CA SER A 113 18.66 -7.40 -13.92
C SER A 113 18.85 -7.33 -15.44
N ASN A 114 18.79 -6.12 -16.03
CA ASN A 114 19.11 -5.89 -17.42
C ASN A 114 20.64 -5.90 -17.63
N PRO A 115 21.17 -6.31 -18.80
CA PRO A 115 22.61 -6.33 -19.06
C PRO A 115 23.27 -4.95 -18.90
N THR A 116 22.46 -3.89 -18.84
CA THR A 116 22.88 -2.55 -18.41
C THR A 116 21.84 -2.01 -17.42
N PRO A 117 22.27 -1.49 -16.27
CA PRO A 117 21.37 -0.88 -15.29
C PRO A 117 20.59 0.30 -15.86
N THR A 118 19.32 0.46 -15.45
CA THR A 118 18.43 1.48 -16.00
C THR A 118 17.67 2.25 -14.92
N ILE A 119 17.47 3.55 -15.12
CA ILE A 119 16.60 4.37 -14.25
C ILE A 119 15.11 4.02 -14.43
N ASN A 120 14.31 4.23 -13.39
CA ASN A 120 12.86 4.02 -13.38
C ASN A 120 12.15 4.87 -12.30
N ASN A 121 10.96 4.45 -11.84
CA ASN A 121 10.21 5.20 -10.84
C ASN A 121 10.90 5.19 -9.47
N THR A 122 11.66 4.15 -9.14
CA THR A 122 12.44 4.03 -7.91
C THR A 122 13.89 4.47 -8.12
N VAL A 123 14.62 3.89 -9.06
CA VAL A 123 16.03 4.21 -9.33
C VAL A 123 16.12 5.54 -10.08
N LYS A 124 16.58 6.59 -9.39
CA LYS A 124 16.63 7.97 -9.93
C LYS A 124 17.90 8.28 -10.69
N SER A 125 19.01 7.66 -10.29
CA SER A 125 20.29 7.88 -10.95
C SER A 125 21.23 6.70 -10.78
N LEU A 126 22.13 6.60 -11.75
CA LEU A 126 23.27 5.70 -11.75
C LEU A 126 24.55 6.54 -11.58
N ARG A 127 25.61 5.91 -11.09
CA ARG A 127 26.94 6.51 -10.99
C ARG A 127 27.47 6.79 -12.40
N SER A 128 27.92 8.03 -12.61
CA SER A 128 28.49 8.49 -13.87
C SER A 128 29.86 7.87 -14.13
N PHE A 129 30.29 7.91 -15.40
CA PHE A 129 31.69 7.68 -15.78
C PHE A 129 32.59 8.82 -15.30
#